data_AF-A0A9D3UDK9-F1
#
_entry.id   AF-A0A9D3UDK9-F1
#
_cell.length_a   1.000
_cell.length_b   1.000
_cell.length_c   1.000
_cell.angle_alpha   90.00
_cell.angle_beta   90.00
_cell.angle_gamma   90.00
#
_symmetry.space_group_name_H-M   'P 1'
#
loop_
_entity.id
_entity.type
_entity.pdbx_description
1 polymer ?
#
loop_
_entity_poly.entity_id
_entity_poly.type
_entity_poly.pdbx_seq_one_letter_code
_entity_poly.pdbx_strand_id
1 'polypeptide(L)' 'MKRVVLKRVEPPRPVATVRYVECQKNHAAAAGGHIVDGCREFIPSGAEGTDAAFTCAACGCHRNFHRRVES' A
#
# COMPACT_ATOMS: atom_id res chain seq x y z
N MET A 1 14.41 31.31 -39.98
CA MET A 1 13.60 30.08 -39.92
C MET A 1 13.40 29.70 -38.45
N LYS A 2 12.18 29.81 -37.90
CA LYS A 2 11.90 29.50 -36.48
C LYS A 2 11.60 28.00 -36.37
N ARG A 3 12.47 27.23 -35.70
CA ARG A 3 12.23 25.80 -35.42
C ARG A 3 11.16 25.70 -34.34
N VAL A 4 9.99 25.16 -34.71
CA VAL A 4 8.92 24.85 -33.76
C VAL A 4 9.29 23.53 -33.08
N VAL A 5 9.57 23.58 -31.77
CA VAL A 5 9.84 22.38 -30.96
C VAL A 5 8.50 21.80 -30.53
N LEU A 6 8.08 20.70 -31.15
CA LEU A 6 6.91 19.94 -30.72
C LEU A 6 7.26 19.18 -29.43
N LYS A 7 6.79 19.66 -28.27
CA LYS A 7 6.87 18.90 -27.02
C LYS A 7 5.88 17.74 -27.09
N ARG A 8 6.38 16.50 -26.97
CA ARG A 8 5.53 15.31 -26.82
C ARG A 8 4.84 15.42 -25.46
N VAL A 9 3.52 15.48 -25.46
CA VAL A 9 2.70 15.36 -24.24
C VAL A 9 2.53 13.87 -23.99
N GLU A 10 3.13 13.35 -22.93
CA GLU A 10 2.87 11.97 -22.50
C GLU A 10 1.42 11.89 -21.97
N PRO A 11 0.61 10.92 -22.40
CA PRO A 11 -0.71 10.73 -21.84
C PRO A 11 -0.59 10.41 -20.34
N PRO A 12 -1.49 10.91 -19.47
CA PRO A 12 -1.50 10.52 -18.07
C PRO A 12 -1.64 9.01 -18.00
N ARG A 13 -0.67 8.34 -17.35
CA ARG A 13 -0.80 6.93 -17.01
C ARG A 13 -2.07 6.78 -16.17
N PRO A 14 -2.94 5.77 -16.43
CA PRO A 14 -4.08 5.53 -15.58
C PRO A 14 -3.58 5.39 -14.15
N VAL A 15 -4.14 6.19 -13.24
CA VAL A 15 -3.75 6.23 -11.84
C VAL A 15 -4.27 4.92 -11.23
N ALA A 16 -3.44 3.87 -11.27
CA ALA A 16 -3.81 2.59 -10.67
C ALA A 16 -4.08 2.83 -9.19
N THR A 17 -5.33 2.65 -8.77
CA THR A 17 -5.71 2.85 -7.37
C THR A 17 -5.15 1.68 -6.56
N VAL A 18 -4.16 1.98 -5.74
CA VAL A 18 -3.50 0.97 -4.90
C VAL A 18 -4.35 0.71 -3.66
N ARG A 19 -4.75 -0.55 -3.47
CA ARG A 19 -5.43 -1.01 -2.25
C ARG A 19 -4.53 -2.00 -1.51
N TYR A 20 -4.57 -1.96 -0.19
CA TYR A 20 -3.89 -2.91 0.69
C TYR A 20 -4.96 -3.79 1.33
N VAL A 21 -4.82 -5.11 1.23
CA VAL A 21 -5.87 -6.05 1.65
C VAL A 21 -5.38 -6.98 2.75
N GLU A 22 -4.80 -8.11 2.38
CA GLU A 22 -4.53 -9.23 3.28
C GLU A 22 -3.23 -9.03 4.05
N CYS A 23 -3.26 -9.07 5.39
CA CYS A 23 -2.03 -9.05 6.19
C CYS A 23 -1.29 -10.39 6.05
N GLN A 24 -0.02 -10.33 5.69
CA GLN A 24 0.86 -11.48 5.48
C GLN A 24 2.00 -11.54 6.51
N LYS A 25 1.93 -10.74 7.58
CA LYS A 25 2.94 -10.77 8.65
C LYS A 25 2.83 -12.07 9.45
N ASN A 26 3.94 -12.79 9.58
CA ASN A 26 4.06 -13.86 10.55
C ASN A 26 4.31 -13.27 11.96
N HIS A 27 3.30 -13.33 12.82
CA HIS A 27 3.37 -12.83 14.20
C HIS A 27 4.17 -13.75 15.14
N ALA A 28 4.33 -15.02 14.78
CA ALA A 28 5.05 -16.02 15.57
C ALA A 28 6.49 -16.26 15.09
N ALA A 29 6.99 -15.49 14.12
CA ALA A 29 8.32 -15.67 13.53
C ALA A 29 9.43 -15.68 14.59
N ALA A 30 9.35 -14.77 15.57
CA ALA A 30 10.31 -14.68 16.67
C ALA A 30 10.29 -15.90 17.61
N ALA A 31 9.15 -16.60 17.69
CA ALA A 31 8.98 -17.81 18.49
C ALA A 31 9.24 -19.10 17.69
N GLY A 32 9.71 -19.00 16.43
CA GLY A 32 9.89 -20.15 15.54
C GLY A 32 8.59 -20.75 15.00
N GLY A 33 7.46 -20.07 15.19
CA GLY A 33 6.15 -20.50 14.69
C GLY A 33 5.73 -19.78 13.41
N HIS A 34 4.57 -20.17 12.88
CA HIS A 34 3.93 -19.49 11.75
C HIS A 34 2.46 -19.22 12.05
N ILE A 35 2.16 -17.99 12.46
CA ILE A 35 0.79 -17.52 12.75
C ILE A 35 0.59 -16.19 12.04
N VAL A 36 -0.42 -16.11 11.18
CA VAL A 36 -0.77 -14.90 10.42
C VAL A 36 -2.16 -14.46 10.85
N ASP A 37 -2.34 -13.18 11.16
CA ASP A 37 -3.61 -12.62 11.66
C ASP A 37 -4.69 -12.54 10.55
N GLY A 38 -4.26 -12.45 9.29
CA GLY A 38 -5.16 -12.61 8.13
C GLY A 38 -6.25 -11.53 8.02
N CYS A 39 -5.95 -10.26 8.34
CA CYS A 39 -6.86 -9.15 8.07
C CYS A 39 -7.32 -9.19 6.62
N ARG A 40 -8.58 -8.88 6.32
CA ARG A 40 -9.10 -8.93 4.94
C ARG A 40 -9.03 -7.59 4.21
N GLU A 41 -8.94 -6.50 4.96
CA GLU A 41 -8.82 -5.15 4.43
C GLU A 41 -7.86 -4.34 5.32
N PHE A 42 -7.03 -3.49 4.71
CA PHE A 42 -6.21 -2.54 5.44
C PHE A 42 -7.05 -1.34 5.86
N ILE A 43 -7.17 -1.13 7.17
CA ILE A 43 -7.84 0.02 7.75
C ILE A 43 -6.76 0.90 8.39
N PRO A 44 -6.48 2.12 7.89
CA PRO A 44 -5.51 3.03 8.49
C PRO A 44 -5.95 3.42 9.90
N SER A 45 -5.04 3.41 10.87
CA SER A 45 -5.33 3.82 12.25
C SER A 45 -5.34 5.33 12.48
N GLY A 46 -4.97 6.12 11.48
CA GLY A 46 -4.91 7.59 11.57
C GLY A 46 -5.23 8.30 10.27
N ALA A 47 -5.24 9.64 10.32
CA ALA A 47 -5.57 10.50 9.19
C ALA A 47 -4.49 10.46 8.10
N GLU A 48 -4.88 10.66 6.84
CA GLU A 48 -3.96 10.71 5.70
C GLU A 48 -2.83 11.72 5.94
N GLY A 49 -1.59 11.32 5.60
CA GLY A 49 -0.39 12.14 5.83
C GLY A 49 0.26 11.98 7.20
N THR A 50 -0.35 11.23 8.13
CA THR A 50 0.27 10.86 9.41
C THR A 50 1.01 9.53 9.33
N ASP A 51 1.92 9.26 10.27
CA ASP A 51 2.55 7.95 10.42
C ASP A 51 1.52 6.84 10.72
N ALA A 52 0.48 7.20 11.48
CA ALA A 52 -0.62 6.31 11.82
C ALA A 52 -1.45 5.87 10.60
N ALA A 53 -1.43 6.61 9.49
CA ALA A 53 -2.06 6.18 8.23
C ALA A 53 -1.39 4.94 7.62
N PHE A 54 -0.14 4.66 7.98
CA PHE A 54 0.59 3.51 7.47
C PHE A 54 0.45 2.26 8.36
N THR A 55 -0.26 2.36 9.47
CA THR A 55 -0.47 1.26 10.42
C THR A 55 -1.91 0.77 10.35
N CYS A 56 -2.09 -0.56 10.34
CA CYS A 56 -3.40 -1.18 10.31
C CYS A 56 -4.04 -1.13 11.70
N ALA A 57 -5.25 -0.56 11.81
CA ALA A 57 -6.02 -0.51 13.05
C ALA A 57 -6.45 -1.91 13.55
N ALA A 58 -6.54 -2.90 12.67
CA ALA A 58 -6.98 -4.26 13.04
C ALA A 58 -5.85 -5.10 13.66
N CYS A 59 -4.65 -5.11 13.04
CA CYS A 59 -3.54 -5.98 13.46
C CYS A 59 -2.29 -5.24 13.94
N GLY A 60 -2.29 -3.91 13.92
CA GLY A 60 -1.13 -3.08 14.25
C GLY A 60 0.05 -3.23 13.28
N CYS A 61 -0.11 -3.89 12.14
CA CYS A 61 0.95 -4.08 11.17
C CYS A 61 1.04 -2.90 10.19
N HIS A 62 2.26 -2.59 9.76
CA HIS A 62 2.48 -1.61 8.72
C HIS A 62 1.86 -2.09 7.39
N ARG A 63 1.35 -1.17 6.55
CA ARG A 63 0.72 -1.47 5.25
C ARG A 63 1.59 -2.31 4.31
N ASN A 64 2.91 -2.29 4.49
CA ASN A 64 3.84 -3.09 3.68
C ASN A 64 3.71 -4.60 3.93
N PHE A 65 3.15 -4.99 5.09
CA PHE A 65 2.81 -6.39 5.35
C PHE A 65 1.46 -6.78 4.75
N HIS A 66 0.69 -5.82 4.23
CA HIS A 66 -0.57 -6.11 3.56
C HIS A 66 -0.33 -6.25 2.05
N ARG A 67 -0.97 -7.26 1.46
CA ARG A 67 -0.88 -7.50 0.02
C ARG A 67 -1.39 -6.29 -0.75
N ARG A 68 -0.53 -5.78 -1.64
CA ARG A 68 -0.85 -4.68 -2.55
C ARG A 68 -1.65 -5.21 -3.74
N VAL A 69 -2.81 -4.61 -3.98
CA VAL A 69 -3.66 -4.87 -5.14
C VAL A 69 -3.74 -3.59 -5.95
N GLU A 70 -3.33 -3.65 -7.21
CA GLU A 70 -3.53 -2.58 -8.18
C GLU A 70 -4.79 -2.90 -8.97
N SER A 71 -5.68 -1.92 -9.11
CA SER A 71 -6.89 -1.99 -9.94
C SER A 71 -6.80 -1.02 -11.11
#